data_AF-A0A3C1P6J4-F1
#
_entry.id   AF-A0A3C1P6J4-F1
#
_cell.length_a   1.000
_cell.length_b   1.000
_cell.length_c   1.000
_cell.angle_alpha   90.00
_cell.angle_beta   90.00
_cell.angle_gamma   90.00
#
_symmetry.space_group_name_H-M   'P 1'
#
loop_
_entity.id
_entity.type
_entity.pdbx_description
1 polymer ?
#
loop_
_entity_poly.entity_id
_entity_poly.type
_entity_poly.pdbx_seq_one_letter_code
_entity_poly.pdbx_strand_id
1 'polypeptide(L)'
;ESLKDGRADGAVIQLYGPRSTRKRCAVEASNLGVPVVIIDDTALPADTLSVRASQEAAAAELTRLLVAQGRDRIAFIGDAVTWAGVEQRLAGYRAELRRLGIGFDKSLVRLEAHDHAVDGERLAEQMLSAPAPPSAIMCS
;
A
#
# COMPACT_ATOMS: atom_id res chain seq x y z
N GLU A 1 -16.42 -18.54 10.39
CA GLU A 1 -17.55 -19.50 10.39
C GLU A 1 -18.51 -19.28 9.23
N SER A 2 -19.05 -18.08 9.02
CA SER A 2 -20.06 -17.77 7.97
C SER A 2 -19.88 -18.38 6.56
N LEU A 3 -18.66 -18.44 6.01
CA LEU A 3 -18.42 -18.97 4.66
C LEU A 3 -18.57 -20.50 4.54
N LYS A 4 -18.32 -21.24 5.64
CA LYS A 4 -18.43 -22.71 5.64
C LYS A 4 -19.87 -23.19 5.85
N ASP A 5 -20.76 -22.28 6.24
CA ASP A 5 -22.17 -22.56 6.51
C ASP A 5 -23.04 -22.54 5.24
N GLY A 6 -22.43 -22.48 4.05
CA GLY A 6 -23.13 -22.51 2.75
C GLY A 6 -23.96 -21.26 2.44
N ARG A 7 -23.70 -20.14 3.13
CA ARG A 7 -24.46 -18.89 2.97
C ARG A 7 -24.05 -18.05 1.77
N ALA A 8 -22.99 -18.43 1.06
CA ALA A 8 -22.47 -17.73 -0.10
C ALA A 8 -21.89 -18.72 -1.13
N ASP A 9 -22.04 -18.40 -2.42
CA ASP A 9 -21.51 -19.20 -3.54
C ASP A 9 -20.04 -18.90 -3.86
N GLY A 10 -19.44 -17.92 -3.18
CA GLY A 10 -18.06 -17.50 -3.39
C GLY A 10 -17.67 -16.32 -2.48
N ALA A 11 -16.39 -15.95 -2.51
CA ALA A 11 -15.86 -14.86 -1.71
C ALA A 11 -14.92 -13.93 -2.50
N VAL A 12 -15.02 -12.64 -2.21
CA VAL A 12 -14.00 -11.64 -2.57
C VAL A 12 -13.32 -11.21 -1.27
N ILE A 13 -12.00 -11.37 -1.21
CA ILE A 13 -11.24 -11.22 0.02
C ILE A 13 -10.13 -10.20 -0.17
N GLN A 14 -10.07 -9.21 0.72
CA GLN A 14 -8.90 -8.34 0.89
C GLN A 14 -8.14 -8.77 2.14
N LEU A 15 -6.83 -8.91 2.00
CA LEU A 15 -5.97 -9.41 3.07
C LEU A 15 -5.12 -8.28 3.63
N TYR A 16 -5.08 -8.18 4.96
CA TYR A 16 -4.34 -7.16 5.69
C TYR A 16 -3.27 -7.78 6.59
N GLY A 17 -2.29 -6.95 6.97
CA GLY A 17 -1.23 -7.32 7.88
C GLY A 17 0.01 -7.89 7.19
N PRO A 18 0.92 -8.50 7.98
CA PRO A 18 2.22 -8.93 7.48
C PRO A 18 2.10 -9.88 6.29
N ARG A 19 3.02 -9.76 5.34
CA ARG A 19 3.06 -10.57 4.11
C ARG A 19 2.97 -12.08 4.38
N SER A 20 3.58 -12.57 5.47
CA SER A 20 3.52 -13.99 5.87
C SER A 20 2.10 -14.42 6.30
N THR A 21 1.39 -13.55 7.03
CA THR A 21 -0.01 -13.76 7.42
C THR A 21 -0.91 -13.77 6.20
N ARG A 22 -0.79 -12.76 5.33
CA ARG A 22 -1.58 -12.69 4.09
C ARG A 22 -1.38 -13.92 3.21
N LYS A 23 -0.13 -14.38 3.03
CA LYS A 23 0.15 -15.62 2.28
C LYS A 23 -0.53 -16.84 2.91
N ARG A 24 -0.53 -16.97 4.23
CA ARG A 24 -1.22 -18.09 4.94
C ARG A 24 -2.72 -18.02 4.75
N CYS A 25 -3.32 -16.85 4.96
CA CYS A 25 -4.76 -16.64 4.78
C CYS A 25 -5.21 -16.89 3.33
N ALA A 26 -4.37 -16.55 2.34
CA ALA A 26 -4.65 -16.88 0.94
C ALA A 26 -4.74 -18.39 0.70
N VAL A 27 -3.82 -19.18 1.30
CA VAL A 27 -3.87 -20.66 1.24
C VAL A 27 -5.11 -21.20 1.96
N GLU A 28 -5.45 -20.65 3.12
CA GLU A 28 -6.66 -21.06 3.85
C GLU A 28 -7.93 -20.74 3.04
N ALA A 29 -7.95 -19.58 2.37
CA ALA A 29 -9.05 -19.15 1.54
C ALA A 29 -9.24 -20.05 0.31
N SER A 30 -8.16 -20.47 -0.36
CA SER A 30 -8.26 -21.43 -1.47
C SER A 30 -8.82 -22.79 -1.05
N ASN A 31 -8.78 -23.11 0.24
CA ASN A 31 -9.28 -24.37 0.81
C ASN A 31 -10.72 -24.26 1.36
N LEU A 32 -11.43 -23.16 1.12
CA LEU A 32 -12.80 -22.97 1.61
C LEU A 32 -13.86 -23.80 0.87
N GLY A 33 -13.51 -24.40 -0.27
CA GLY A 33 -14.44 -25.22 -1.07
C GLY A 33 -15.44 -24.39 -1.91
N VAL A 34 -15.28 -23.06 -1.93
CA VAL A 34 -16.02 -22.14 -2.81
C VAL A 34 -15.02 -21.31 -3.63
N PRO A 35 -15.40 -20.80 -4.82
CA PRO A 35 -14.57 -19.84 -5.57
C PRO A 35 -14.17 -18.63 -4.73
N VAL A 36 -12.87 -18.30 -4.78
CA VAL A 36 -12.30 -17.14 -4.08
C VAL A 36 -11.52 -16.27 -5.05
N VAL A 37 -11.73 -14.96 -4.97
CA VAL A 37 -10.90 -13.94 -5.62
C VAL A 37 -10.24 -13.07 -4.56
N ILE A 38 -8.93 -12.90 -4.63
CA ILE A 38 -8.17 -12.04 -3.70
C ILE A 38 -7.84 -10.69 -4.35
N ILE A 39 -8.07 -9.61 -3.62
CA ILE A 39 -7.81 -8.25 -4.08
C ILE A 39 -6.39 -7.81 -3.73
N ASP A 40 -5.68 -7.26 -4.73
CA ASP A 40 -4.42 -6.49 -4.65
C ASP A 40 -3.17 -7.18 -4.07
N ASP A 41 -3.28 -8.41 -3.55
CA ASP A 41 -2.14 -9.13 -3.00
C ASP A 41 -1.19 -9.64 -4.08
N THR A 42 0.11 -9.65 -3.76
CA THR A 42 1.19 -10.06 -4.66
C THR A 42 1.86 -11.36 -4.21
N ALA A 43 1.55 -11.84 -3.01
CA ALA A 43 2.18 -13.00 -2.37
C ALA A 43 1.24 -14.20 -2.32
N LEU A 44 0.58 -14.48 -3.46
CA LEU A 44 -0.46 -15.51 -3.55
C LEU A 44 0.12 -16.87 -3.97
N PRO A 45 -0.50 -17.99 -3.54
CA PRO A 45 -0.25 -19.29 -4.12
C PRO A 45 -0.47 -19.30 -5.63
N ALA A 46 0.14 -20.27 -6.31
CA ALA A 46 -0.19 -20.56 -7.71
C ALA A 46 -1.70 -20.83 -7.84
N ASP A 47 -2.28 -20.47 -8.98
CA ASP A 47 -3.70 -20.69 -9.32
C ASP A 47 -4.74 -19.92 -8.48
N THR A 48 -4.30 -19.00 -7.62
CA THR A 48 -5.21 -18.09 -6.92
C THR A 48 -5.68 -16.98 -7.85
N LEU A 49 -7.00 -16.87 -8.07
CA LEU A 49 -7.58 -15.76 -8.82
C LEU A 49 -7.40 -14.45 -8.05
N SER A 50 -6.92 -13.43 -8.75
CA SER A 50 -6.71 -12.12 -8.14
C SER A 50 -7.00 -10.98 -9.12
N VAL A 51 -7.60 -9.93 -8.57
CA VAL A 51 -7.77 -8.64 -9.24
C VAL A 51 -6.86 -7.65 -8.56
N ARG A 52 -6.02 -6.97 -9.35
CA ARG A 52 -4.98 -6.07 -8.83
C ARG A 52 -4.96 -4.76 -9.59
N ALA A 53 -4.80 -3.66 -8.88
CA ALA A 53 -4.36 -2.41 -9.45
C ALA A 53 -2.84 -2.40 -9.64
N SER A 54 -2.35 -1.66 -10.65
CA SER A 54 -0.91 -1.44 -10.87
C SER A 54 -0.34 -0.40 -9.89
N GLN A 55 -0.51 -0.65 -8.59
CA GLN A 55 -0.22 0.28 -7.50
C GLN A 55 1.23 0.82 -7.52
N GLU A 56 2.19 -0.05 -7.82
CA GLU A 56 3.61 0.33 -7.93
C GLU A 56 3.86 1.27 -9.11
N ALA A 57 3.28 0.97 -10.27
CA ALA A 57 3.41 1.81 -11.47
C ALA A 57 2.73 3.16 -11.28
N ALA A 58 1.53 3.19 -10.67
CA ALA A 58 0.81 4.42 -10.38
C ALA A 58 1.58 5.34 -9.41
N ALA A 59 2.19 4.77 -8.36
CA ALA A 59 3.02 5.55 -7.43
C ALA A 59 4.30 6.09 -8.09
N ALA A 60 4.92 5.32 -8.99
CA ALA A 60 6.05 5.78 -9.78
C ALA A 60 5.64 6.93 -10.72
N GLU A 61 4.50 6.83 -11.39
CA GLU A 61 3.96 7.88 -12.24
C GLU A 61 3.68 9.18 -11.46
N LEU A 62 3.02 9.08 -10.30
CA LEU A 62 2.76 10.23 -9.44
C LEU A 62 4.06 10.89 -8.96
N THR A 63 5.05 10.08 -8.55
CA THR A 63 6.37 10.58 -8.12
C THR A 63 7.05 11.36 -9.24
N ARG A 64 7.02 10.81 -10.47
CA ARG A 64 7.57 11.47 -11.66
C ARG A 64 6.87 12.78 -11.96
N LEU A 65 5.55 12.82 -11.85
CA LEU A 65 4.75 14.02 -12.07
C LEU A 65 5.12 15.13 -11.07
N LEU A 66 5.23 14.78 -9.78
CA LEU A 66 5.63 15.74 -8.74
C LEU A 66 7.04 16.29 -8.99
N VAL A 67 8.00 15.43 -9.34
CA VAL A 67 9.37 15.87 -9.67
C VAL A 67 9.38 16.76 -10.91
N ALA A 68 8.61 16.42 -11.94
CA ALA A 68 8.47 17.27 -13.14
C ALA A 68 7.87 18.65 -12.83
N GLN A 69 7.10 18.78 -11.74
CA GLN A 69 6.59 20.04 -11.22
C GLN A 69 7.58 20.78 -10.30
N GLY A 70 8.82 20.30 -10.18
CA GLY A 70 9.86 20.90 -9.35
C GLY A 70 9.84 20.48 -7.88
N ARG A 71 9.16 19.39 -7.53
CA ARG A 71 9.15 18.83 -6.16
C ARG A 71 10.27 17.81 -6.00
N ASP A 72 11.27 18.10 -5.20
CA ASP A 72 12.44 17.23 -4.98
C ASP A 72 12.47 16.60 -3.58
N ARG A 73 11.80 17.22 -2.60
CA ARG A 73 11.60 16.70 -1.23
C ARG A 73 10.16 16.25 -1.06
N ILE A 74 9.85 15.02 -1.44
CA ILE A 74 8.49 14.46 -1.40
C ILE A 74 8.37 13.57 -0.15
N ALA A 75 7.28 13.67 0.60
CA ALA A 75 6.99 12.77 1.71
C ALA A 75 5.96 11.70 1.33
N PHE A 76 6.00 10.58 2.04
CA PHE A 76 5.04 9.48 1.91
C PHE A 76 4.40 9.22 3.27
N ILE A 77 3.07 9.30 3.32
CA ILE A 77 2.27 8.93 4.50
C ILE A 77 1.39 7.74 4.12
N GLY A 78 1.41 6.68 4.92
CA GLY A 78 0.54 5.53 4.74
C GLY A 78 0.25 4.79 6.05
N ASP A 79 -0.53 3.73 5.92
CA ASP A 79 -1.04 2.97 7.06
C ASP A 79 0.04 2.20 7.84
N ALA A 80 -0.16 2.08 9.16
CA ALA A 80 0.63 1.26 10.07
C ALA A 80 0.39 -0.23 9.84
N VAL A 81 -0.87 -0.61 9.64
CA VAL A 81 -1.23 -1.98 9.24
C VAL A 81 -1.08 -2.08 7.73
N THR A 82 0.17 -2.35 7.32
CA THR A 82 0.47 -2.50 5.89
C THR A 82 -0.35 -3.64 5.27
N TRP A 83 -0.89 -3.35 4.09
CA TRP A 83 -1.41 -4.35 3.16
C TRP A 83 -0.70 -4.15 1.81
N ALA A 84 -0.91 -5.07 0.88
CA ALA A 84 -0.12 -5.14 -0.35
C ALA A 84 -0.10 -3.84 -1.15
N GLY A 85 -1.17 -3.04 -1.14
CA GLY A 85 -1.22 -1.75 -1.86
C GLY A 85 -0.28 -0.69 -1.28
N VAL A 86 -0.17 -0.56 0.04
CA VAL A 86 0.76 0.39 0.69
C VAL A 86 2.21 -0.01 0.37
N GLU A 87 2.52 -1.31 0.45
CA GLU A 87 3.85 -1.84 0.12
C GLU A 87 4.23 -1.54 -1.34
N GLN A 88 3.31 -1.78 -2.27
CA GLN A 88 3.51 -1.52 -3.70
C GLN A 88 3.68 -0.03 -4.00
N ARG A 89 2.85 0.84 -3.40
CA ARG A 89 2.96 2.29 -3.59
C ARG A 89 4.28 2.84 -3.04
N LEU A 90 4.70 2.39 -1.86
CA LEU A 90 6.01 2.76 -1.29
C LEU A 90 7.18 2.25 -2.15
N ALA A 91 7.06 1.05 -2.73
CA ALA A 91 8.05 0.51 -3.65
C ALA A 91 8.18 1.37 -4.92
N GLY A 92 7.06 1.76 -5.53
CA GLY A 92 7.02 2.59 -6.74
C GLY A 92 7.60 3.97 -6.51
N TYR A 93 7.19 4.63 -5.42
CA TYR A 93 7.76 5.89 -4.96
C TYR A 93 9.29 5.82 -4.81
N ARG A 94 9.78 4.84 -4.04
CA ARG A 94 11.22 4.67 -3.80
C ARG A 94 11.99 4.35 -5.09
N ALA A 95 11.45 3.48 -5.94
CA ALA A 95 12.08 3.09 -7.19
C ALA A 95 12.21 4.27 -8.16
N GLU A 96 11.16 5.09 -8.26
CA GLU A 96 11.15 6.24 -9.16
C GLU A 96 12.06 7.38 -8.68
N LEU A 97 12.09 7.69 -7.37
CA LEU A 97 13.06 8.65 -6.83
C LEU A 97 14.49 8.28 -7.21
N ARG A 98 14.86 7.00 -7.02
CA ARG A 98 16.16 6.48 -7.41
C ARG A 98 16.41 6.62 -8.91
N ARG A 99 15.41 6.36 -9.75
CA ARG A 99 15.51 6.51 -11.22
C ARG A 99 15.76 7.96 -11.63
N LEU A 100 15.23 8.91 -10.88
CA LEU A 100 15.38 10.35 -11.10
C LEU A 100 16.63 10.94 -10.42
N GLY A 101 17.44 10.12 -9.75
CA GLY A 101 18.65 10.56 -9.06
C GLY A 101 18.39 11.28 -7.73
N ILE A 102 17.16 11.18 -7.19
CA ILE A 102 16.78 11.76 -5.90
C ILE A 102 17.03 10.73 -4.79
N GLY A 103 17.71 11.15 -3.74
CA GLY A 103 18.00 10.30 -2.58
C GLY A 103 16.72 9.94 -1.82
N PHE A 104 16.58 8.66 -1.46
CA PHE A 104 15.48 8.21 -0.60
C PHE A 104 15.75 8.58 0.87
N ASP A 105 15.01 9.54 1.39
CA ASP A 105 15.08 9.99 2.78
C ASP A 105 14.05 9.25 3.64
N LYS A 106 14.52 8.35 4.52
CA LYS A 106 13.63 7.60 5.43
C LYS A 106 12.87 8.51 6.39
N SER A 107 13.39 9.69 6.71
CA SER A 107 12.71 10.66 7.60
C SER A 107 11.46 11.27 6.94
N LEU A 108 11.29 11.12 5.63
CA LEU A 108 10.11 11.56 4.88
C LEU A 108 9.04 10.48 4.71
N VAL A 109 9.20 9.31 5.37
CA VAL A 109 8.22 8.23 5.33
C VAL A 109 7.56 8.07 6.70
N ARG A 110 6.23 8.04 6.75
CA ARG A 110 5.43 7.69 7.94
C ARG A 110 4.48 6.56 7.59
N LEU A 111 4.59 5.45 8.31
CA LEU A 111 3.73 4.27 8.18
C LEU A 111 3.08 4.02 9.55
N GLU A 112 2.30 5.00 10.01
CA GLU A 112 1.83 5.08 11.39
C GLU A 112 0.32 5.34 11.47
N ALA A 113 -0.36 5.52 10.33
CA ALA A 113 -1.79 5.80 10.32
C ALA A 113 -2.60 4.53 10.65
N HIS A 114 -3.47 4.61 11.65
CA HIS A 114 -4.41 3.56 12.04
C HIS A 114 -5.85 4.00 11.77
N ASP A 115 -6.16 5.27 12.09
CA ASP A 115 -7.37 5.95 11.66
C ASP A 115 -7.01 6.89 10.51
N HIS A 116 -7.34 6.49 9.28
CA HIS A 116 -6.86 7.13 8.05
C HIS A 116 -7.04 8.66 8.05
N ALA A 117 -8.16 9.16 8.59
CA ALA A 117 -8.44 10.60 8.58
C ALA A 117 -7.68 11.32 9.70
N VAL A 118 -7.82 10.84 10.94
CA VAL A 118 -7.27 11.53 12.12
C VAL A 118 -5.75 11.45 12.17
N ASP A 119 -5.18 10.28 11.86
CA ASP A 119 -3.72 10.12 11.84
C ASP A 119 -3.09 10.79 10.62
N GLY A 120 -3.79 10.80 9.48
CA GLY A 120 -3.31 11.44 8.26
C GLY A 120 -3.08 12.94 8.45
N GLU A 121 -4.06 13.63 9.04
CA GLU A 121 -3.95 15.06 9.37
C GLU A 121 -2.77 15.34 10.30
N ARG A 122 -2.72 14.65 11.45
CA ARG A 122 -1.65 14.82 12.44
C ARG A 122 -0.27 14.56 11.85
N LEU A 123 -0.08 13.51 11.05
CA LEU A 123 1.21 13.19 10.44
C LEU A 123 1.62 14.23 9.40
N ALA A 124 0.66 14.73 8.62
CA ALA A 124 0.91 15.80 7.66
C ALA A 124 1.30 17.10 8.37
N GLU A 125 0.58 17.50 9.43
CA GLU A 125 0.91 18.68 10.25
C GLU A 125 2.32 18.60 10.82
N GLN A 126 2.72 17.45 11.37
CA GLN A 126 4.06 17.25 11.90
C GLN A 126 5.14 17.42 10.84
N MET A 127 4.91 16.91 9.62
CA MET A 127 5.85 17.04 8.50
C MET A 127 5.94 18.48 7.99
N LEU A 128 4.79 19.15 7.86
CA LEU A 128 4.71 20.52 7.37
C LEU A 128 5.26 21.54 8.37
N SER A 129 5.25 21.21 9.67
CA SER A 129 5.81 22.06 10.75
C SER A 129 7.31 21.85 10.99
N ALA A 130 7.95 20.91 10.29
CA ALA A 130 9.37 20.63 10.47
C ALA A 130 10.26 21.78 9.92
N PRO A 131 11.50 21.96 10.42
CA PRO A 131 12.40 23.02 9.92
C PRO A 131 12.71 22.95 8.41
N ALA A 132 12.63 21.74 7.84
CA ALA A 132 12.80 21.49 6.41
C ALA A 132 11.61 20.64 5.91
N PRO A 133 10.43 21.26 5.70
CA PRO A 133 9.21 20.54 5.38
C PRO A 133 9.30 19.92 3.97
N PRO A 134 8.52 18.86 3.69
CA PRO A 134 8.43 18.35 2.34
C PRO A 134 7.73 19.36 1.42
N SER A 135 8.14 19.37 0.15
CA SER A 135 7.55 20.17 -0.92
C SER A 135 6.26 19.57 -1.49
N ALA A 136 6.00 18.29 -1.21
CA ALA A 136 4.78 17.56 -1.56
C ALA A 136 4.60 16.36 -0.61
N ILE A 137 3.35 15.94 -0.40
CA ILE A 137 3.01 14.74 0.38
C ILE A 137 2.20 13.80 -0.51
N MET A 138 2.62 12.54 -0.60
CA MET A 138 1.86 11.46 -1.20
C MET A 138 1.18 10.67 -0.08
N CYS A 139 -0.14 10.60 -0.13
CA CYS A 139 -0.94 9.83 0.82
C CYS A 139 -1.29 8.47 0.20
N SER A 140 -1.16 7.41 1.00
CA SER A 140 -1.35 6.03 0.61
C SER A 140 -2.49 5.40 1.40
#